data_AF-G0QLA5-F1
#
_entry.id   AF-G0QLA5-F1
#
_cell.length_a   1.000
_cell.length_b   1.000
_cell.length_c   1.000
_cell.angle_alpha   90.00
_cell.angle_beta   90.00
_cell.angle_gamma   90.00
#
_symmetry.space_group_name_H-M   'P 1'
#
loop_
_entity.id
_entity.type
_entity.pdbx_description
1 polymer ?
#
loop_
_entity_poly.entity_id
_entity_poly.type
_entity_poly.pdbx_seq_one_letter_code
_entity_poly.pdbx_strand_id
1 'polypeptide(L)'
;KVFFQGNQLSPTEDYEKNCKKLIENFKNIIWMTYRRNFFPLLHNTKDHKIQNYISDTGWGCMVRVGQMALAEGLRHHLQQKGIYDNKRIIQAFLDNDFGDDNIAPYSIQKICKIAYKEFQLVPGQWYSPVRICHVLSLLHNDKKQILDCEDLKVGVFSTDRPIIIADMIKKINPGVQNACEETNCQFIKNQKDQKIVCQQHNQSIFSLL
;
A
#
# COMPACT_ATOMS: atom_id res chain seq x y z
N LYS A 1 -15.16 18.38 -15.09
CA LYS A 1 -13.76 18.62 -14.62
C LYS A 1 -13.04 17.28 -14.62
N VAL A 2 -11.75 17.23 -14.98
CA VAL A 2 -10.95 15.99 -14.96
C VAL A 2 -9.76 16.21 -14.02
N PHE A 3 -9.46 15.21 -13.19
CA PHE A 3 -8.34 15.22 -12.26
C PHE A 3 -7.46 13.99 -12.49
N PHE A 4 -6.15 14.15 -12.33
CA PHE A 4 -5.18 13.07 -12.39
C PHE A 4 -4.14 13.26 -11.29
N GLN A 5 -4.01 12.27 -10.39
CA GLN A 5 -3.08 12.31 -9.24
C GLN A 5 -3.09 13.65 -8.47
N GLY A 6 -4.30 14.14 -8.14
CA GLY A 6 -4.51 15.41 -7.43
C GLY A 6 -4.48 16.68 -8.30
N ASN A 7 -3.93 16.62 -9.51
CA ASN A 7 -3.87 17.77 -10.42
C ASN A 7 -5.14 17.89 -11.25
N GLN A 8 -5.76 19.08 -11.27
CA GLN A 8 -6.88 19.35 -12.17
C GLN A 8 -6.36 19.69 -13.58
N LEU A 9 -6.88 19.03 -14.62
CA LEU A 9 -6.68 19.50 -15.99
C LEU A 9 -7.43 20.82 -16.19
N SER A 10 -6.84 21.72 -16.99
CA SER A 10 -7.37 23.07 -17.17
C SER A 10 -8.74 23.01 -17.86
N PRO A 11 -9.80 23.60 -17.27
CA PRO A 11 -11.15 23.53 -17.82
C PRO A 11 -11.36 24.46 -19.03
N THR A 12 -10.43 25.38 -19.28
CA THR A 12 -10.43 26.34 -20.40
C THR A 12 -9.45 25.96 -21.51
N GLU A 13 -8.67 24.89 -21.32
CA GLU A 13 -7.73 24.37 -22.31
C GLU A 13 -8.45 23.49 -23.33
N ASP A 14 -8.00 23.56 -24.58
CA ASP A 14 -8.48 22.71 -25.68
C ASP A 14 -8.52 21.20 -25.33
N TYR A 15 -9.51 20.51 -25.89
CA TYR A 15 -9.76 19.08 -25.66
C TYR A 15 -8.56 18.23 -26.07
N GLU A 16 -8.01 18.41 -27.27
CA GLU A 16 -6.86 17.60 -27.71
C GLU A 16 -5.64 17.84 -26.83
N LYS A 17 -5.40 19.10 -26.44
CA LYS A 17 -4.29 19.46 -25.56
C LYS A 17 -4.44 18.87 -24.16
N ASN A 18 -5.66 18.81 -23.62
CA ASN A 18 -5.95 18.08 -22.39
C ASN A 18 -5.79 16.56 -22.54
N CYS A 19 -6.22 15.97 -23.66
CA CYS A 19 -5.99 14.54 -23.95
C CYS A 19 -4.50 14.21 -24.07
N LYS A 20 -3.71 15.05 -24.76
CA LYS A 20 -2.24 14.90 -24.87
C LYS A 20 -1.59 14.94 -23.48
N LYS A 21 -1.94 15.91 -22.62
CA LYS A 21 -1.47 15.95 -21.22
C LYS A 21 -1.84 14.69 -20.43
N LEU A 22 -3.07 14.19 -20.60
CA LEU A 22 -3.52 12.98 -19.91
C LEU A 22 -2.75 11.73 -20.38
N ILE A 23 -2.44 11.62 -21.67
CA ILE A 23 -1.63 10.52 -22.23
C ILE A 23 -0.19 10.58 -21.69
N GLU A 24 0.44 11.75 -21.64
CA GLU A 24 1.78 11.88 -21.03
C GLU A 24 1.77 11.54 -19.54
N ASN A 25 0.72 11.94 -18.81
CA ASN A 25 0.52 11.53 -17.42
C ASN A 25 0.39 10.01 -17.27
N PHE A 26 -0.34 9.32 -18.15
CA PHE A 26 -0.43 7.85 -18.13
C PHE A 26 0.91 7.16 -18.43
N LYS A 27 1.74 7.68 -19.34
CA LYS A 27 3.08 7.13 -19.62
C LYS A 27 4.03 7.17 -18.42
N ASN A 28 3.78 8.06 -17.46
CA ASN A 28 4.59 8.20 -16.24
C ASN A 28 4.19 7.23 -15.11
N ILE A 29 3.06 6.51 -15.24
CA ILE A 29 2.64 5.51 -14.26
C ILE A 29 3.52 4.26 -14.39
N ILE A 30 4.10 3.80 -13.27
CA ILE A 30 4.76 2.49 -13.22
C ILE A 30 3.68 1.40 -13.18
N TRP A 31 3.31 0.87 -14.35
CA TRP A 31 2.27 -0.15 -14.48
C TRP A 31 2.82 -1.57 -14.22
N MET A 32 2.18 -2.29 -13.30
CA MET A 32 2.53 -3.68 -12.95
C MET A 32 1.35 -4.61 -13.19
N THR A 33 1.64 -5.76 -13.79
CA THR A 33 0.65 -6.72 -14.29
C THR A 33 1.00 -8.14 -13.86
N TYR A 34 0.06 -9.07 -14.04
CA TYR A 34 0.30 -10.49 -13.77
C TYR A 34 1.51 -11.02 -14.52
N ARG A 35 2.30 -11.85 -13.85
CA ARG A 35 3.43 -12.60 -14.40
C ARG A 35 3.27 -14.09 -14.16
N ARG A 36 4.14 -14.82 -14.85
CA ARG A 36 4.34 -16.27 -14.75
C ARG A 36 5.81 -16.59 -14.94
N ASN A 37 6.21 -17.80 -14.55
CA ASN A 37 7.56 -18.34 -14.69
C ASN A 37 8.61 -17.56 -13.88
N PHE A 38 8.21 -16.93 -12.77
CA PHE A 38 9.13 -16.38 -11.78
C PHE A 38 9.60 -17.45 -10.78
N PHE A 39 10.66 -17.16 -10.03
CA PHE A 39 11.17 -18.05 -8.97
C PHE A 39 10.10 -18.27 -7.89
N PRO A 40 9.95 -19.50 -7.33
CA PRO A 40 8.84 -19.84 -6.46
C PRO A 40 8.64 -18.93 -5.24
N LEU A 41 7.39 -18.50 -5.04
CA LEU A 41 7.02 -17.48 -4.05
C LEU A 41 7.41 -17.82 -2.62
N LEU A 42 7.35 -19.10 -2.26
CA LEU A 42 7.66 -19.60 -0.91
C LEU A 42 8.60 -20.82 -0.98
N HIS A 43 9.70 -20.70 -1.73
CA HIS A 43 10.67 -21.77 -1.97
C HIS A 43 11.10 -22.55 -0.72
N ASN A 44 11.25 -21.91 0.44
CA ASN A 44 11.70 -22.55 1.69
C ASN A 44 10.59 -23.25 2.52
N THR A 45 9.31 -23.23 2.10
CA THR A 45 8.16 -23.40 3.03
C THR A 45 7.74 -24.83 3.40
N LYS A 46 8.46 -25.87 2.97
CA LYS A 46 8.15 -27.32 3.10
C LYS A 46 6.85 -27.82 2.44
N ASP A 47 5.76 -27.06 2.45
CA ASP A 47 4.52 -27.45 1.76
C ASP A 47 4.76 -27.45 0.24
N HIS A 48 4.89 -28.66 -0.33
CA HIS A 48 5.16 -28.88 -1.75
C HIS A 48 4.06 -28.40 -2.69
N LYS A 49 2.81 -28.18 -2.23
CA LYS A 49 1.78 -27.55 -3.06
C LYS A 49 2.04 -26.06 -3.21
N ILE A 50 2.51 -25.42 -2.14
CA ILE A 50 2.77 -23.98 -2.10
C ILE A 50 4.13 -23.64 -2.76
N GLN A 51 5.13 -24.53 -2.64
CA GLN A 51 6.44 -24.39 -3.28
C GLN A 51 6.42 -24.31 -4.82
N ASN A 52 5.30 -24.64 -5.48
CA ASN A 52 5.19 -24.64 -6.95
C ASN A 52 4.46 -23.42 -7.53
N TYR A 53 4.11 -22.42 -6.71
CA TYR A 53 3.49 -21.19 -7.21
C TYR A 53 4.52 -20.29 -7.91
N ILE A 54 4.45 -20.29 -9.24
CA ILE A 54 5.30 -19.51 -10.17
C ILE A 54 4.49 -18.53 -11.04
N SER A 55 3.24 -18.23 -10.67
CA SER A 55 2.33 -17.33 -11.39
C SER A 55 1.37 -16.63 -10.43
N ASP A 56 1.10 -15.35 -10.65
CA ASP A 56 0.11 -14.57 -9.89
C ASP A 56 -1.21 -14.30 -10.64
N THR A 57 -1.30 -14.79 -11.90
CA THR A 57 -2.53 -14.79 -12.70
C THR A 57 -3.70 -15.39 -11.91
N GLY A 58 -4.80 -14.64 -11.82
CA GLY A 58 -6.06 -15.09 -11.19
C GLY A 58 -6.21 -14.75 -9.71
N TRP A 59 -5.16 -14.30 -9.01
CA TRP A 59 -5.23 -13.99 -7.58
C TRP A 59 -4.40 -12.76 -7.15
N GLY A 60 -3.31 -12.45 -7.85
CA GLY A 60 -2.36 -11.39 -7.49
C GLY A 60 -2.84 -9.94 -7.71
N CYS A 61 -4.10 -9.71 -8.08
CA CYS A 61 -4.57 -8.38 -8.51
C CYS A 61 -4.28 -7.29 -7.47
N MET A 62 -4.62 -7.56 -6.21
CA MET A 62 -4.41 -6.62 -5.12
C MET A 62 -2.93 -6.48 -4.74
N VAL A 63 -2.09 -7.50 -4.98
CA VAL A 63 -0.63 -7.39 -4.85
C VAL A 63 -0.10 -6.39 -5.87
N ARG A 64 -0.51 -6.49 -7.14
CA ARG A 64 -0.11 -5.56 -8.20
C ARG A 64 -0.58 -4.13 -7.93
N VAL A 65 -1.82 -3.96 -7.48
CA VAL A 65 -2.35 -2.66 -7.05
C VAL A 65 -1.50 -2.06 -5.91
N GLY A 66 -1.15 -2.85 -4.90
CA GLY A 66 -0.28 -2.40 -3.81
C GLY A 66 1.13 -2.02 -4.29
N GLN A 67 1.75 -2.83 -5.14
CA GLN A 67 3.07 -2.53 -5.71
C GLN A 67 3.05 -1.23 -6.52
N MET A 68 2.05 -1.01 -7.39
CA MET A 68 1.89 0.24 -8.14
C MET A 68 1.68 1.43 -7.20
N ALA A 69 0.85 1.30 -6.16
CA ALA A 69 0.63 2.37 -5.19
C ALA A 69 1.92 2.77 -4.44
N LEU A 70 2.74 1.80 -4.03
CA LEU A 70 4.04 2.09 -3.40
C LEU A 70 5.04 2.66 -4.40
N ALA A 71 5.08 2.17 -5.64
CA ALA A 71 5.96 2.68 -6.69
C ALA A 71 5.69 4.15 -7.01
N GLU A 72 4.42 4.54 -7.11
CA GLU A 72 4.02 5.95 -7.30
C GLU A 72 4.34 6.81 -6.07
N GLY A 73 4.22 6.25 -4.84
CA GLY A 73 4.66 6.92 -3.61
C GLY A 73 6.17 7.20 -3.59
N LEU A 74 6.99 6.19 -3.94
CA LEU A 74 8.44 6.33 -4.09
C LEU A 74 8.80 7.33 -5.19
N ARG A 75 8.09 7.29 -6.33
CA ARG A 75 8.28 8.23 -7.45
C ARG A 75 8.04 9.67 -7.01
N HIS A 76 6.94 9.94 -6.30
CA HIS A 76 6.66 11.28 -5.78
C HIS A 76 7.67 11.73 -4.71
N HIS A 77 8.11 10.84 -3.81
CA HIS A 77 9.13 11.16 -2.80
C HIS A 77 10.47 11.58 -3.44
N LEU A 78 10.94 10.82 -4.45
CA LEU A 78 12.15 11.16 -5.20
C LEU A 78 11.99 12.47 -5.99
N GLN A 79 10.83 12.69 -6.63
CA GLN A 79 10.56 13.93 -7.36
C GLN A 79 10.55 15.18 -6.46
N GLN A 80 10.07 15.07 -5.22
CA GLN A 80 10.16 16.16 -4.23
C GLN A 80 11.61 16.52 -3.87
N LYS A 81 12.55 15.56 -4.03
CA LYS A 81 14.00 15.77 -3.89
C LYS A 81 14.68 16.17 -5.20
N GLY A 82 13.93 16.36 -6.29
CA GLY A 82 14.47 16.64 -7.63
C GLY A 82 15.07 15.42 -8.35
N ILE A 83 14.85 14.21 -7.83
CA ILE A 83 15.42 12.96 -8.36
C ILE A 83 14.40 12.25 -9.26
N TYR A 84 14.83 11.88 -10.47
CA TYR A 84 13.98 11.25 -11.49
C TYR A 84 14.59 9.90 -11.91
N ASP A 85 14.39 8.86 -11.10
CA ASP A 85 14.99 7.53 -11.31
C ASP A 85 13.94 6.41 -11.33
N ASN A 86 13.08 6.41 -12.35
CA ASN A 86 12.09 5.35 -12.56
C ASN A 86 12.74 3.96 -12.70
N LYS A 87 14.00 3.89 -13.16
CA LYS A 87 14.72 2.61 -13.32
C LYS A 87 14.98 1.96 -11.96
N ARG A 88 15.50 2.72 -10.98
CA ARG A 88 15.67 2.26 -9.59
C ARG A 88 14.36 1.82 -8.96
N ILE A 89 13.28 2.58 -9.17
CA ILE A 89 11.96 2.20 -8.66
C ILE A 89 11.52 0.86 -9.30
N ILE A 90 11.56 0.72 -10.62
CA ILE A 90 11.18 -0.53 -11.31
C ILE A 90 12.04 -1.71 -10.84
N GLN A 91 13.35 -1.52 -10.63
CA GLN A 91 14.25 -2.54 -10.08
C GLN A 91 13.85 -2.99 -8.66
N ALA A 92 13.19 -2.14 -7.87
CA ALA A 92 12.69 -2.49 -6.55
C ALA A 92 11.55 -3.51 -6.55
N PHE A 93 10.80 -3.60 -7.65
CA PHE A 93 9.60 -4.43 -7.81
C PHE A 93 9.76 -5.57 -8.82
N LEU A 94 11.00 -5.95 -9.17
CA LEU A 94 11.22 -7.07 -10.09
C LEU A 94 10.52 -8.33 -9.58
N ASP A 95 9.87 -9.02 -10.51
CA ASP A 95 9.06 -10.21 -10.27
C ASP A 95 9.87 -11.45 -9.86
N ASN A 96 11.18 -11.32 -9.75
CA ASN A 96 12.08 -12.39 -9.39
C ASN A 96 13.26 -11.82 -8.61
N ASP A 97 13.36 -12.19 -7.33
CA ASP A 97 14.50 -11.87 -6.46
C ASP A 97 15.51 -13.03 -6.35
N PHE A 98 15.23 -14.18 -6.98
CA PHE A 98 16.03 -15.41 -6.91
C PHE A 98 16.32 -15.90 -5.48
N GLY A 99 15.53 -15.46 -4.48
CA GLY A 99 15.78 -15.72 -3.06
C GLY A 99 16.83 -14.81 -2.40
N ASP A 100 17.38 -13.81 -3.11
CA ASP A 100 18.30 -12.82 -2.54
C ASP A 100 17.54 -11.72 -1.79
N ASP A 101 17.76 -11.61 -0.47
CA ASP A 101 17.12 -10.58 0.36
C ASP A 101 17.57 -9.14 0.01
N ASN A 102 18.64 -8.95 -0.78
CA ASN A 102 19.17 -7.64 -1.23
C ASN A 102 18.61 -7.15 -2.58
N ILE A 103 18.01 -8.01 -3.40
CA ILE A 103 17.50 -7.67 -4.74
C ILE A 103 15.98 -7.49 -4.68
N ALA A 104 15.43 -6.45 -5.34
CA ALA A 104 13.98 -6.24 -5.45
C ALA A 104 13.23 -6.31 -4.09
N PRO A 105 13.43 -5.36 -3.15
CA PRO A 105 12.79 -5.35 -1.83
C PRO A 105 11.27 -5.55 -1.80
N TYR A 106 10.58 -5.24 -2.91
CA TYR A 106 9.13 -5.33 -3.05
C TYR A 106 8.71 -6.39 -4.09
N SER A 107 9.57 -7.39 -4.32
CA SER A 107 9.26 -8.58 -5.11
C SER A 107 7.98 -9.26 -4.62
N ILE A 108 7.28 -9.96 -5.51
CA ILE A 108 6.08 -10.72 -5.15
C ILE A 108 6.41 -11.87 -4.18
N GLN A 109 7.61 -12.43 -4.27
CA GLN A 109 8.18 -13.41 -3.33
C GLN A 109 8.27 -12.82 -1.91
N LYS A 110 8.85 -11.61 -1.73
CA LYS A 110 8.98 -10.94 -0.43
C LYS A 110 7.62 -10.53 0.15
N ILE A 111 6.70 -10.09 -0.72
CA ILE A 111 5.31 -9.83 -0.32
C ILE A 111 4.66 -11.12 0.22
N CYS A 112 4.80 -12.25 -0.49
CA CYS A 112 4.26 -13.53 -0.02
C CYS A 112 4.93 -14.04 1.26
N LYS A 113 6.26 -13.92 1.38
CA LYS A 113 7.06 -14.27 2.57
C LYS A 113 6.54 -13.57 3.83
N ILE A 114 6.27 -12.25 3.74
CA ILE A 114 5.70 -11.47 4.84
C ILE A 114 4.21 -11.76 5.05
N ALA A 115 3.40 -11.85 3.98
CA ALA A 115 1.96 -12.14 4.10
C ALA A 115 1.68 -13.50 4.74
N TYR A 116 2.49 -14.52 4.43
CA TYR A 116 2.43 -15.82 5.08
C TYR A 116 2.82 -15.73 6.55
N LYS A 117 3.92 -15.03 6.88
CA LYS A 117 4.36 -14.82 8.27
C LYS A 117 3.30 -14.12 9.13
N GLU A 118 2.78 -12.99 8.67
CA GLU A 118 1.89 -12.11 9.47
C GLU A 118 0.42 -12.56 9.46
N PHE A 119 -0.04 -13.23 8.40
CA PHE A 119 -1.47 -13.54 8.20
C PHE A 119 -1.77 -15.01 7.85
N GLN A 120 -0.75 -15.88 7.76
CA GLN A 120 -0.88 -17.25 7.23
C GLN A 120 -1.51 -17.30 5.82
N LEU A 121 -1.37 -16.21 5.06
CA LEU A 121 -1.95 -16.06 3.72
C LEU A 121 -1.04 -16.75 2.70
N VAL A 122 -1.57 -17.75 2.00
CA VAL A 122 -0.80 -18.53 1.00
C VAL A 122 -1.01 -17.98 -0.42
N PRO A 123 0.00 -18.10 -1.31
CA PRO A 123 -0.17 -17.89 -2.75
C PRO A 123 -1.44 -18.54 -3.30
N GLY A 124 -2.15 -17.82 -4.18
CA GLY A 124 -3.48 -18.21 -4.66
C GLY A 124 -4.64 -17.57 -3.88
N GLN A 125 -4.42 -17.11 -2.65
CA GLN A 125 -5.46 -16.41 -1.88
C GLN A 125 -5.50 -14.91 -2.18
N TRP A 126 -6.69 -14.31 -2.06
CA TRP A 126 -6.90 -12.89 -2.29
C TRP A 126 -6.41 -12.04 -1.11
N TYR A 127 -5.77 -10.91 -1.42
CA TYR A 127 -5.32 -9.93 -0.44
C TYR A 127 -6.38 -8.84 -0.32
N SER A 128 -6.70 -8.41 0.91
CA SER A 128 -7.46 -7.18 1.12
C SER A 128 -6.54 -5.95 0.96
N PRO A 129 -7.08 -4.76 0.60
CA PRO A 129 -6.30 -3.53 0.50
C PRO A 129 -5.47 -3.23 1.76
N VAL A 130 -6.06 -3.41 2.95
CA VAL A 130 -5.38 -3.16 4.23
C VAL A 130 -4.22 -4.13 4.45
N ARG A 131 -4.37 -5.42 4.10
CA ARG A 131 -3.30 -6.42 4.24
C ARG A 131 -2.12 -6.14 3.32
N ILE A 132 -2.35 -5.80 2.04
CA ILE A 132 -1.24 -5.49 1.13
C ILE A 132 -0.50 -4.20 1.56
N CYS A 133 -1.23 -3.16 1.98
CA CYS A 133 -0.61 -1.96 2.55
C CYS A 133 0.22 -2.29 3.80
N HIS A 134 -0.26 -3.17 4.68
CA HIS A 134 0.49 -3.59 5.86
C HIS A 134 1.79 -4.33 5.50
N VAL A 135 1.72 -5.32 4.61
CA VAL A 135 2.90 -6.07 4.13
C VAL A 135 3.95 -5.13 3.52
N LEU A 136 3.52 -4.20 2.66
CA LEU A 136 4.41 -3.22 2.03
C LEU A 136 4.99 -2.24 3.06
N SER A 137 4.23 -1.88 4.11
CA SER A 137 4.74 -1.04 5.20
C SER A 137 5.85 -1.72 5.99
N LEU A 138 5.73 -3.03 6.25
CA LEU A 138 6.78 -3.80 6.91
C LEU A 138 8.03 -3.88 6.04
N LEU A 139 7.89 -4.27 4.77
CA LEU A 139 9.01 -4.37 3.83
C LEU A 139 9.77 -3.05 3.68
N HIS A 140 9.07 -1.94 3.49
CA HIS A 140 9.70 -0.63 3.32
C HIS A 140 10.35 -0.12 4.62
N ASN A 141 9.63 -0.15 5.75
CA ASN A 141 10.10 0.43 7.00
C ASN A 141 11.23 -0.35 7.68
N ASP A 142 11.27 -1.69 7.53
CA ASP A 142 12.35 -2.56 8.04
C ASP A 142 13.62 -2.43 7.20
N LYS A 143 13.50 -2.60 5.88
CA LYS A 143 14.66 -2.78 5.00
C LYS A 143 15.27 -1.51 4.46
N LYS A 144 14.45 -0.46 4.21
CA LYS A 144 14.90 0.83 3.65
C LYS A 144 15.88 0.69 2.46
N GLN A 145 15.71 -0.32 1.62
CA GLN A 145 16.68 -0.70 0.58
C GLN A 145 16.74 0.25 -0.63
N ILE A 146 15.92 1.30 -0.67
CA ILE A 146 15.87 2.24 -1.80
C ILE A 146 16.60 3.51 -1.42
N LEU A 147 17.75 3.71 -2.07
CA LEU A 147 18.56 4.91 -1.95
C LEU A 147 17.71 6.17 -2.22
N ASP A 148 17.90 7.17 -1.38
CA ASP A 148 17.17 8.44 -1.32
C ASP A 148 15.71 8.33 -0.82
N CYS A 149 15.29 7.16 -0.32
CA CYS A 149 13.96 6.89 0.24
C CYS A 149 14.00 6.30 1.66
N GLU A 150 15.14 6.30 2.34
CA GLU A 150 15.33 5.74 3.69
C GLU A 150 14.65 6.56 4.80
N ASP A 151 14.30 7.80 4.49
CA ASP A 151 13.53 8.74 5.30
C ASP A 151 12.02 8.64 5.06
N LEU A 152 11.58 8.06 3.93
CA LEU A 152 10.18 7.78 3.70
C LEU A 152 9.68 6.76 4.74
N LYS A 153 8.43 6.95 5.18
CA LYS A 153 7.77 6.08 6.15
C LYS A 153 6.37 5.76 5.68
N VAL A 154 6.06 4.47 5.61
CA VAL A 154 4.73 3.98 5.22
C VAL A 154 3.94 3.68 6.48
N GLY A 155 2.94 4.51 6.78
CA GLY A 155 1.98 4.28 7.86
C GLY A 155 0.68 3.68 7.35
N VAL A 156 0.13 2.68 8.03
CA VAL A 156 -1.14 2.04 7.66
C VAL A 156 -2.20 2.30 8.73
N PHE A 157 -3.31 2.88 8.30
CA PHE A 157 -4.43 3.27 9.14
C PHE A 157 -5.70 2.66 8.56
N SER A 158 -6.29 1.74 9.30
CA SER A 158 -7.58 1.11 8.98
C SER A 158 -8.47 1.36 10.20
N THR A 159 -9.36 2.33 10.10
CA THR A 159 -10.28 2.68 11.17
C THR A 159 -11.50 3.39 10.59
N ASP A 160 -12.68 3.10 11.15
CA ASP A 160 -13.94 3.77 10.82
C ASP A 160 -14.13 5.06 11.65
N ARG A 161 -13.07 5.49 12.35
CA ARG A 161 -13.03 6.69 13.22
C ARG A 161 -12.26 7.82 12.53
N PRO A 162 -12.45 9.09 12.96
CA PRO A 162 -11.64 10.20 12.48
C PRO A 162 -10.13 9.94 12.63
N ILE A 163 -9.34 10.26 11.60
CA ILE A 163 -7.88 10.15 11.64
C ILE A 163 -7.33 11.33 12.45
N ILE A 164 -6.78 11.05 13.63
CA ILE A 164 -6.10 12.04 14.45
C ILE A 164 -4.63 12.14 13.99
N ILE A 165 -4.23 13.30 13.48
CA ILE A 165 -2.89 13.53 12.91
C ILE A 165 -1.79 13.28 13.96
N ALA A 166 -2.01 13.64 15.24
CA ALA A 166 -1.06 13.37 16.31
C ALA A 166 -0.82 11.86 16.52
N ASP A 167 -1.88 11.05 16.54
CA ASP A 167 -1.77 9.59 16.62
C ASP A 167 -1.11 9.00 15.36
N MET A 168 -1.38 9.60 14.20
CA MET A 168 -0.75 9.24 12.92
C MET A 168 0.77 9.42 12.97
N ILE A 169 1.23 10.61 13.40
CA ILE A 169 2.65 10.93 13.57
C ILE A 169 3.30 10.01 14.60
N LYS A 170 2.67 9.83 15.77
CA LYS A 170 3.16 8.96 16.84
C LYS A 170 3.30 7.50 16.40
N LYS A 171 2.38 6.99 15.58
CA LYS A 171 2.45 5.63 15.02
C LYS A 171 3.55 5.48 13.97
N ILE A 172 3.74 6.50 13.13
CA ILE A 172 4.77 6.52 12.07
C ILE A 172 6.17 6.69 12.64
N ASN A 173 6.31 7.48 13.70
CA ASN A 173 7.59 7.83 14.31
C ASN A 173 7.52 7.76 15.85
N PRO A 174 7.54 6.54 16.45
CA PRO A 174 7.36 6.35 17.89
C PRO A 174 8.47 6.96 18.76
N GLY A 175 9.61 7.35 18.17
CA GLY A 175 10.70 8.04 18.86
C GLY A 175 10.49 9.55 19.02
N VAL A 176 9.53 10.16 18.32
CA VAL A 176 9.22 11.59 18.45
C VAL A 176 8.11 11.78 19.48
N GLN A 177 8.49 11.90 20.76
CA GLN A 177 7.54 12.15 21.85
C GLN A 177 7.35 13.63 22.21
N ASN A 178 8.22 14.54 21.74
CA ASN A 178 8.26 15.93 22.24
C ASN A 178 8.10 17.05 21.19
N ALA A 179 7.70 16.75 19.94
CA ALA A 179 7.60 17.77 18.88
C ALA A 179 6.18 18.33 18.66
N CYS A 180 5.16 17.69 19.21
CA CYS A 180 3.81 18.23 19.23
C CYS A 180 3.54 18.83 20.61
N GLU A 181 3.96 20.08 20.80
CA GLU A 181 3.37 20.95 21.82
C GLU A 181 1.84 20.94 21.69
N GLU A 182 1.13 21.16 22.81
CA GLU A 182 -0.34 21.15 22.84
C GLU A 182 -0.93 22.28 21.99
N THR A 183 -1.02 22.06 20.67
CA THR A 183 -1.90 22.85 19.81
C THR A 183 -3.31 22.79 20.38
N ASN A 184 -3.86 23.98 20.65
CA ASN A 184 -5.01 24.23 21.52
C ASN A 184 -6.35 23.76 20.90
N CYS A 185 -6.43 22.51 20.47
CA CYS A 185 -7.59 21.91 19.83
C CYS A 185 -8.62 21.50 20.90
N GLN A 186 -9.37 22.48 21.38
CA GLN A 186 -10.36 22.35 22.46
C GLN A 186 -11.54 21.41 22.12
N PHE A 187 -11.67 20.98 20.86
CA PHE A 187 -12.86 20.29 20.34
C PHE A 187 -13.05 18.82 20.74
N ILE A 188 -12.04 18.12 21.28
CA ILE A 188 -12.12 16.66 21.52
C ILE A 188 -11.75 16.26 22.97
N LYS A 189 -12.18 17.04 23.98
CA LYS A 189 -12.17 16.60 25.39
C LYS A 189 -13.57 16.34 26.00
N ASN A 190 -14.66 16.81 25.38
CA ASN A 190 -16.00 16.84 25.99
C ASN A 190 -16.99 15.72 25.55
N GLN A 191 -16.52 14.59 25.01
CA GLN A 191 -17.40 13.46 24.59
C GLN A 191 -17.13 12.12 25.30
N LYS A 192 -16.49 12.12 26.48
CA LYS A 192 -16.23 10.87 27.22
C LYS A 192 -17.44 10.32 28.01
N ASP A 193 -18.50 11.09 28.21
CA ASP A 193 -19.59 10.75 29.15
C ASP A 193 -20.98 10.50 28.51
N GLN A 194 -21.04 10.10 27.23
CA GLN A 194 -22.28 9.55 26.67
C GLN A 194 -22.14 8.04 26.40
N LYS A 195 -22.69 7.25 27.32
CA LYS A 195 -22.92 5.80 27.14
C LYS A 195 -23.82 5.59 25.92
N ILE A 196 -23.26 5.05 24.84
CA ILE A 196 -24.07 4.55 23.73
C ILE A 196 -24.79 3.30 24.21
N VAL A 197 -26.09 3.43 24.49
CA VAL A 197 -26.97 2.30 24.81
C VAL A 197 -27.36 1.62 23.50
N CYS A 198 -26.67 0.54 23.16
CA CYS A 198 -27.11 -0.34 22.08
C CYS A 198 -28.41 -1.05 22.49
N GLN A 199 -29.55 -0.56 22.03
CA GLN A 199 -30.82 -1.26 22.16
C GLN A 199 -30.77 -2.55 21.33
N GLN A 200 -30.89 -3.69 22.00
CA GLN A 200 -31.10 -4.98 21.34
C GLN A 200 -32.52 -5.02 20.76
N HIS A 201 -32.65 -4.91 19.44
CA HIS A 201 -33.89 -5.28 18.77
C HIS A 201 -33.90 -6.78 18.45
N ASN A 202 -34.45 -7.54 19.41
CA ASN A 202 -35.09 -8.81 19.11
C ASN A 202 -36.25 -8.58 18.13
N GLN A 203 -36.16 -9.11 16.91
CA GLN A 203 -37.34 -9.59 16.19
C GLN A 203 -37.04 -10.95 15.55
N SER A 204 -37.57 -11.99 16.18
CA SER A 204 -38.03 -13.18 15.49
C SER A 204 -39.18 -12.78 14.55
N ILE A 205 -39.26 -13.36 13.33
CA ILE A 205 -40.50 -13.89 12.74
C ILE A 205 -40.21 -14.60 11.39
N PHE A 206 -40.49 -15.89 11.40
CA PHE A 206 -41.03 -16.78 10.35
C PHE A 206 -40.39 -17.03 8.96
N SER A 207 -40.65 -18.28 8.56
CA SER A 207 -40.43 -18.99 7.30
C SER A 207 -41.45 -18.64 6.19
N LEU A 208 -41.18 -19.19 4.98
CA LEU A 208 -42.04 -19.36 3.81
C LEU A 208 -42.16 -18.16 2.84
N LEU A 209 -41.32 -18.19 1.79
CA LEU A 209 -41.74 -18.64 0.45
C LEU A 209 -40.54 -19.22 -0.31
#